data_AF-A0A923XLV1-F1
#
_entry.id   AF-A0A923XLV1-F1
#
_cell.length_a   1.000
_cell.length_b   1.000
_cell.length_c   1.000
_cell.angle_alpha   90.00
_cell.angle_beta   90.00
_cell.angle_gamma   90.00
#
_symmetry.space_group_name_H-M   'P 1'
#
loop_
_entity.id
_entity.type
_entity.pdbx_description
1 polymer ?
#
loop_
_entity_poly.entity_id
_entity_poly.type
_entity_poly.pdbx_seq_one_letter_code
_entity_poly.pdbx_strand_id
1 'polypeptide(L)' 'MKTAKTRQGNSAPAALALDPDIRPGQSVELLKELHILTREGKLNQDSRRKLKQVYHLYQFIEKLLLELE' A
#
# COMPACT_ATOMS: atom_id res chain seq x y z
N MET A 1 -9.48 -46.37 4.88
CA MET A 1 -10.30 -45.86 3.76
C MET A 1 -9.78 -44.48 3.38
N LYS A 2 -9.19 -44.33 2.18
CA LYS A 2 -8.74 -43.06 1.62
C LYS A 2 -9.86 -42.53 0.72
N THR A 3 -10.44 -41.36 1.03
CA THR A 3 -11.17 -40.56 0.03
C THR A 3 -11.05 -39.08 0.38
N ALA A 4 -10.32 -38.37 -0.47
CA ALA A 4 -10.23 -36.93 -0.51
C ALA A 4 -11.57 -36.31 -0.96
N LYS A 5 -11.93 -35.14 -0.42
CA LYS A 5 -12.86 -34.23 -1.11
C LYS A 5 -12.65 -32.77 -0.69
N THR A 6 -11.98 -32.06 -1.59
CA THR A 6 -12.26 -30.69 -2.03
C THR A 6 -12.30 -29.57 -0.96
N ARG A 7 -11.18 -28.85 -0.83
CA ARG A 7 -11.17 -27.47 -0.33
C ARG A 7 -11.71 -26.57 -1.45
N GLN A 8 -12.99 -26.20 -1.37
CA GLN A 8 -13.55 -25.10 -2.17
C GLN A 8 -12.99 -23.78 -1.64
N GLY A 9 -11.84 -23.37 -2.17
CA GLY A 9 -11.36 -21.99 -2.07
C GLY A 9 -11.88 -21.20 -3.26
N ASN A 10 -13.16 -20.83 -3.25
CA ASN A 10 -13.71 -19.89 -4.22
C ASN A 10 -14.07 -18.59 -3.51
N SER A 11 -13.05 -17.86 -3.06
CA SER A 11 -13.20 -16.44 -2.78
C SER A 11 -12.91 -15.69 -4.07
N ALA A 12 -13.96 -15.33 -4.79
CA ALA A 12 -13.88 -14.33 -5.86
C ALA A 12 -13.09 -13.13 -5.33
N PRO A 13 -12.22 -12.48 -6.13
CA PRO A 13 -11.51 -11.32 -5.65
C PRO A 13 -12.57 -10.24 -5.42
N ALA A 14 -12.92 -10.03 -4.15
CA ALA A 14 -13.63 -8.85 -3.72
C ALA A 14 -12.92 -7.68 -4.38
N ALA A 15 -13.67 -6.88 -5.15
CA ALA A 15 -13.16 -5.68 -5.80
C ALA A 15 -12.26 -4.97 -4.80
N LEU A 16 -10.95 -5.07 -5.02
CA LEU A 16 -9.94 -4.66 -4.05
C LEU A 16 -10.12 -3.16 -3.94
N ALA A 17 -10.76 -2.70 -2.86
CA ALA A 17 -10.82 -1.29 -2.54
C ALA A 17 -9.36 -0.85 -2.39
N LEU A 18 -8.85 -0.21 -3.44
CA LEU A 18 -7.49 0.30 -3.48
C LEU A 18 -7.31 1.26 -2.31
N ASP A 19 -6.13 1.25 -1.71
CA ASP A 19 -5.81 2.20 -0.66
C ASP A 19 -6.06 3.64 -1.18
N PRO A 20 -6.79 4.49 -0.43
CA PRO A 20 -7.11 5.86 -0.87
C PRO A 20 -5.87 6.71 -1.16
N ASP A 21 -4.70 6.31 -0.64
CA ASP A 21 -3.43 6.99 -0.89
C ASP A 21 -2.85 6.70 -2.30
N ILE A 22 -3.42 5.75 -3.05
CA ILE A 22 -2.99 5.43 -4.43
C ILE A 22 -3.61 6.44 -5.39
N ARG A 23 -2.75 7.17 -6.12
CA ARG A 23 -3.16 8.19 -7.08
C ARG A 23 -3.50 7.57 -8.45
N PRO A 24 -4.42 8.16 -9.23
CA PRO A 24 -4.70 7.71 -10.58
C PRO A 24 -3.41 7.76 -11.43
N GLY A 25 -3.19 6.72 -12.23
CA GLY A 25 -2.00 6.56 -13.08
C GLY A 25 -0.85 5.78 -12.45
N GLN A 26 -0.91 5.42 -11.17
CA GLN A 26 0.08 4.54 -10.57
C GLN A 26 -0.18 3.07 -10.92
N SER A 27 0.87 2.33 -11.29
CA SER A 27 0.76 0.88 -11.55
C SER A 27 0.63 0.11 -10.24
N VAL A 28 -0.56 -0.42 -9.96
CA VAL A 28 -0.83 -1.22 -8.76
C VAL A 28 0.02 -2.49 -8.70
N GLU A 29 0.30 -3.11 -9.84
CA GLU A 29 1.14 -4.31 -9.94
C GLU A 29 2.57 -4.01 -9.50
N LEU A 30 3.15 -2.94 -10.05
CA LEU A 30 4.49 -2.49 -9.66
C LEU A 30 4.56 -2.14 -8.17
N LEU A 31 3.55 -1.45 -7.64
CA LEU A 31 3.50 -1.10 -6.21
C LEU A 31 3.45 -2.35 -5.30
N LYS A 32 2.86 -3.47 -5.77
CA LYS A 32 2.89 -4.75 -5.05
C LYS A 32 4.26 -5.43 -5.17
N GLU A 33 4.88 -5.43 -6.35
CA GLU A 33 6.23 -5.99 -6.57
C GLU A 33 7.29 -5.27 -5.74
N LEU A 34 7.17 -3.94 -5.60
CA LEU A 34 8.03 -3.13 -4.74
C LEU A 34 7.69 -3.27 -3.24
N HIS A 35 6.74 -4.14 -2.89
CA HIS A 35 6.24 -4.33 -1.52
C HIS A 35 5.69 -3.06 -0.84
N ILE A 36 5.38 -2.04 -1.64
CA ILE A 36 4.76 -0.80 -1.15
C ILE A 36 3.33 -1.10 -0.70
N LEU A 37 2.61 -1.89 -1.50
CA LEU A 37 1.30 -2.42 -1.19
C LEU A 37 1.38 -3.89 -0.76
N THR A 38 0.42 -4.29 0.06
CA THR A 38 0.13 -5.69 0.34
C THR A 38 -0.52 -6.36 -0.87
N ARG A 39 -0.64 -7.69 -0.83
CA ARG A 39 -1.37 -8.46 -1.86
C ARG A 39 -2.81 -7.98 -2.02
N GLU A 40 -3.42 -7.51 -0.94
CA GLU A 40 -4.77 -6.92 -0.86
C GLU A 40 -4.85 -5.48 -1.38
N GLY A 41 -3.75 -4.87 -1.85
CA GLY A 41 -3.76 -3.50 -2.37
C GLY A 41 -3.82 -2.41 -1.30
N LYS A 42 -3.59 -2.75 -0.03
CA LYS A 42 -3.44 -1.80 1.10
C LYS A 42 -1.98 -1.40 1.27
N LEU A 43 -1.71 -0.22 1.82
CA LEU A 43 -0.34 0.19 2.14
C LEU A 43 0.31 -0.75 3.16
N ASN A 44 1.53 -1.20 2.87
CA ASN A 44 2.33 -2.00 3.78
C ASN A 44 2.73 -1.18 5.03
N GLN A 45 2.84 -1.84 6.19
CA GLN A 45 3.30 -1.24 7.44
C GLN A 45 4.67 -0.55 7.30
N ASP A 46 5.59 -1.15 6.54
CA ASP A 46 6.92 -0.58 6.34
C ASP A 46 6.87 0.74 5.55
N SER A 47 6.10 0.76 4.46
CA SER A 47 5.82 1.97 3.68
C SER A 47 5.16 3.04 4.53
N ARG A 48 4.18 2.66 5.38
CA ARG A 48 3.54 3.59 6.32
C ARG A 48 4.53 4.20 7.31
N ARG A 49 5.46 3.40 7.84
CA ARG A 49 6.53 3.88 8.73
C ARG A 49 7.47 4.84 8.01
N LYS A 50 7.85 4.54 6.77
CA LYS A 50 8.69 5.43 5.94
C LYS A 50 7.98 6.76 5.65
N LEU A 51 6.70 6.74 5.27
CA LEU A 51 5.92 7.95 5.07
C LEU A 51 5.84 8.81 6.33
N LYS A 52 5.65 8.19 7.51
CA LYS A 52 5.70 8.91 8.79
C LYS A 52 7.04 9.63 8.99
N GLN A 53 8.17 8.99 8.67
CA GLN A 53 9.49 9.64 8.76
C GLN A 53 9.63 10.81 7.78
N VAL A 54 9.20 10.63 6.53
CA VAL A 54 9.21 11.70 5.53
C VAL A 54 8.35 12.87 5.98
N TYR A 55 7.15 12.62 6.50
CA TYR A 55 6.28 13.68 7.03
C TYR A 55 6.90 14.41 8.22
N HIS A 56 7.54 13.69 9.14
CA HIS A 56 8.26 14.33 10.24
C HIS A 56 9.41 15.22 9.76
N LEU A 57 10.20 14.73 8.79
CA LEU A 57 11.30 15.51 8.21
C LEU A 57 10.77 16.73 7.45
N TYR A 58 9.70 16.56 6.68
CA TYR A 58 9.05 17.65 5.97
C TYR A 58 8.54 18.72 6.94
N GLN A 59 7.77 18.36 7.97
CA GLN A 59 7.28 19.30 9.00
C GLN A 59 8.41 20.06 9.69
N PHE A 60 9.56 19.42 9.87
CA PHE A 60 10.74 20.07 10.46
C PHE A 60 11.31 21.16 9.54
N ILE A 61 11.37 20.91 8.23
CA ILE A 61 11.92 21.87 7.25
C ILE A 61 10.86 22.78 6.62
N GLU A 62 9.57 22.53 6.84
CA GLU A 62 8.44 23.22 6.19
C GLU A 62 8.53 24.74 6.34
N LYS A 63 8.85 25.22 7.54
CA LYS A 63 9.03 26.67 7.78
C LYS A 63 10.19 27.26 6.98
N LEU A 64 11.30 26.54 6.89
CA LEU A 64 12.47 26.97 6.11
C LEU A 64 12.16 26.99 4.61
N LEU A 65 11.32 26.05 4.14
CA LEU A 65 10.88 26.04 2.75
C LEU A 65 9.96 27.23 2.44
N LEU A 66 9.03 27.57 3.34
CA LEU A 66 8.12 28.71 3.18
C LEU A 66 8.84 30.07 3.19
N GLU A 67 10.01 30.16 3.81
CA GLU A 67 10.83 31.38 3.77
C GLU A 67 11.54 31.60 2.41
N LEU A 68 11.59 30.58 1.56
CA LEU A 68 12.23 30.63 0.23
C LEU A 68 11.25 30.90 -0.92
N GLU A 69 9.94 30.82 -0.67
CA GLU A 69 8.86 31.13 -1.63
C GLU A 69 8.43 32.60 -1.54
#